data_AF-A0A0J7NTQ4-F1
#
_entry.id   AF-A0A0J7NTQ4-F1
#
_cell.length_a   1.000
_cell.length_b   1.000
_cell.length_c   1.000
_cell.angle_alpha   90.00
_cell.angle_beta   90.00
_cell.angle_gamma   90.00
#
_symmetry.space_group_name_H-M   'P 1'
#
loop_
_entity.id
_entity.type
_entity.pdbx_description
1 polymer ?
#
loop_
_entity_poly.entity_id
_entity_poly.type
_entity_poly.pdbx_seq_one_letter_code
_entity_poly.pdbx_strand_id
1 'polypeptide(L)'
;MDATLREITGLVKEVNPDARSKGTYFDFSLVTPELRNSGYRMREIGVTCSGQKGADDNKTLAQARFTIGDYLDISITPPNRMMQPAIRRGGLRQY
;
A
#
# COMPACT_ATOMS: atom_id res chain seq x y z
N MET A 1 16.63 -10.99 4.73
CA MET A 1 15.18 -11.23 4.70
C MET A 1 14.71 -11.10 3.27
N ASP A 2 14.15 -12.18 2.75
CA ASP A 2 13.75 -12.38 1.35
C ASP A 2 12.30 -11.99 1.06
N ALA A 3 11.46 -11.85 2.09
CA ALA A 3 10.08 -11.38 1.94
C ALA A 3 10.00 -10.07 1.14
N THR A 4 9.14 -10.09 0.13
CA THR A 4 8.87 -8.98 -0.79
C THR A 4 7.71 -8.11 -0.31
N LEU A 5 7.63 -6.86 -0.77
CA LEU A 5 6.48 -5.99 -0.47
C LEU A 5 5.17 -6.62 -0.95
N ARG A 6 5.19 -7.32 -2.09
CA ARG A 6 4.00 -8.02 -2.60
C ARG A 6 3.53 -9.15 -1.69
N GLU A 7 4.45 -9.92 -1.11
CA GLU A 7 4.09 -11.00 -0.17
C GLU A 7 3.49 -10.42 1.11
N ILE A 8 4.05 -9.33 1.64
CA ILE A 8 3.49 -8.63 2.80
C ILE A 8 2.09 -8.09 2.49
N THR A 9 1.90 -7.48 1.32
CA THR A 9 0.57 -7.06 0.84
C THR A 9 -0.42 -8.23 0.76
N GLY A 10 0.06 -9.44 0.42
CA GLY A 10 -0.75 -10.66 0.44
C GLY A 10 -1.29 -10.96 1.84
N LEU A 11 -0.42 -10.96 2.85
CA LEU A 11 -0.78 -11.18 4.25
C LEU A 11 -1.78 -10.13 4.76
N VAL A 12 -1.58 -8.86 4.43
CA VAL A 12 -2.52 -7.78 4.80
C VAL A 12 -3.92 -8.03 4.23
N LYS A 13 -4.02 -8.51 2.98
CA LYS A 13 -5.30 -8.80 2.33
C LYS A 13 -6.01 -10.01 2.92
N GLU A 14 -5.28 -10.95 3.50
CA GLU A 14 -5.89 -12.11 4.18
C GLU A 14 -6.69 -11.64 5.40
N VAL A 15 -6.18 -10.65 6.14
CA VAL A 15 -6.81 -10.13 7.36
C VAL A 15 -7.71 -8.91 7.15
N ASN A 16 -7.50 -8.15 6.08
CA ASN A 16 -8.31 -6.98 5.72
C ASN A 16 -8.91 -7.14 4.30
N PRO A 17 -10.12 -7.72 4.18
CA PRO A 17 -10.77 -7.95 2.89
C PRO A 17 -11.01 -6.69 2.04
N ASP A 18 -11.27 -5.54 2.66
CA ASP A 18 -11.55 -4.28 1.95
C ASP A 18 -10.34 -3.81 1.13
N ALA A 19 -9.13 -4.15 1.61
CA ALA A 19 -7.87 -3.85 0.94
C ALA A 19 -7.65 -4.65 -0.37
N ARG A 20 -8.47 -5.68 -0.63
CA ARG A 20 -8.43 -6.47 -1.88
C ARG A 20 -8.97 -5.72 -3.09
N SER A 21 -9.70 -4.63 -2.87
CA SER A 21 -10.29 -3.80 -3.93
C SER A 21 -9.22 -3.41 -4.96
N LYS A 22 -9.48 -3.64 -6.25
CA LYS A 22 -8.53 -3.28 -7.31
C LYS A 22 -8.28 -1.77 -7.29
N GLY A 23 -7.00 -1.38 -7.29
CA GLY A 23 -6.59 0.02 -7.16
C GLY A 23 -6.37 0.50 -5.72
N THR A 24 -6.47 -0.37 -4.72
CA THR A 24 -5.99 -0.06 -3.36
C THR A 24 -4.48 0.04 -3.36
N TYR A 25 -3.93 1.15 -2.88
CA TYR A 25 -2.51 1.36 -2.69
C TYR A 25 -2.07 0.99 -1.26
N PHE A 26 -0.84 0.48 -1.16
CA PHE A 26 -0.17 0.13 0.09
C PHE A 26 1.20 0.81 0.08
N ASP A 27 1.34 1.88 0.84
CA ASP A 27 2.57 2.65 0.97
C ASP A 27 3.33 2.15 2.20
N PHE A 28 4.55 1.66 1.99
CA PHE A 28 5.36 1.02 3.03
C PHE A 28 6.41 1.98 3.58
N SER A 29 6.55 2.00 4.90
CA SER A 29 7.60 2.73 5.60
C SER A 29 8.26 1.88 6.69
N LEU A 30 9.58 1.99 6.81
CA LEU A 30 10.28 1.49 7.99
C LEU A 30 10.27 2.52 9.09
N VAL A 31 9.95 2.07 10.30
CA VAL A 31 9.97 2.87 11.52
C VAL A 31 11.05 2.28 12.42
N THR A 32 12.21 2.94 12.45
CA THR A 32 13.41 2.48 13.16
C THR A 32 13.60 3.29 14.44
N PRO A 33 13.87 2.66 15.61
CA PRO A 33 14.23 3.40 16.82
C PRO A 33 15.53 4.18 16.64
N GLU A 34 15.57 5.42 17.08
CA GLU A 34 16.82 6.19 17.09
C GLU A 34 17.72 5.75 18.24
N LEU A 35 18.98 5.41 17.95
CA LEU A 35 19.92 4.95 18.99
C LEU A 35 20.39 6.07 19.93
N ARG A 36 20.37 7.32 19.48
CA ARG A 36 20.95 8.47 20.21
C ARG A 36 19.90 9.37 20.87
N ASN A 37 18.66 9.32 20.40
CA ASN A 37 17.57 10.14 20.90
C ASN A 37 16.40 9.25 21.30
N SER A 38 15.56 9.73 22.22
CA SER A 38 14.27 9.11 22.46
C SER A 38 13.35 9.43 21.28
N GLY A 39 13.16 8.46 20.36
CA GLY A 39 12.31 8.65 19.19
C GLY A 39 12.41 7.52 18.17
N TYR A 40 11.62 7.67 17.11
CA TYR A 40 11.63 6.80 15.94
C TYR A 40 11.82 7.64 14.68
N ARG A 41 12.60 7.12 13.73
CA ARG A 41 12.71 7.68 12.39
C ARG A 41 11.85 6.86 11.43
N MET A 42 11.12 7.54 10.56
CA MET A 42 10.33 6.92 9.50
C MET A 42 11.02 7.10 8.15
N ARG A 43 11.01 6.06 7.32
CA ARG A 43 11.55 6.12 5.96
C ARG A 43 10.70 5.29 5.03
N GLU A 44 10.15 5.91 4.01
CA GLU A 44 9.43 5.24 2.93
C GLU A 44 10.34 4.24 2.20
N ILE A 45 9.80 3.06 1.88
CA ILE A 45 10.54 1.99 1.21
C ILE A 45 9.90 1.51 -0.08
N GLY A 46 8.66 1.86 -0.38
CA GLY A 46 8.05 1.55 -1.67
C GLY A 46 6.54 1.39 -1.57
N VAL A 47 5.92 1.16 -2.73
CA VAL A 47 4.47 1.09 -2.85
C VAL A 47 4.04 -0.15 -3.63
N THR A 48 2.90 -0.74 -3.26
CA THR A 48 2.24 -1.77 -4.07
C THR A 48 0.78 -1.42 -4.32
N CYS A 49 0.19 -2.01 -5.36
CA CYS A 49 -1.21 -1.77 -5.73
C CYS A 49 -1.98 -3.09 -5.91
N SER A 50 -3.19 -3.16 -5.36
CA SER A 50 -4.10 -4.27 -5.58
C SER A 50 -4.49 -4.41 -7.05
N GLY A 51 -4.16 -5.56 -7.64
CA GLY A 51 -4.58 -5.90 -9.00
C GLY A 51 -3.80 -5.18 -10.10
N GLN A 52 -2.64 -4.58 -9.77
CA GLN A 52 -1.70 -3.99 -10.71
C GLN A 52 -0.27 -4.38 -10.30
N LYS A 53 0.60 -4.69 -11.27
CA LYS A 53 2.02 -4.91 -10.99
C LYS A 53 2.71 -3.57 -10.78
N GLY A 54 3.38 -3.40 -9.65
CA GLY A 54 4.20 -2.23 -9.31
C GLY A 54 5.69 -2.47 -9.54
N ALA A 55 6.48 -1.39 -9.56
CA ALA A 55 7.93 -1.46 -9.64
C ALA A 55 8.58 -2.02 -8.35
N ASP A 56 7.97 -1.75 -7.20
CA ASP A 56 8.48 -2.18 -5.89
C ASP A 56 7.93 -3.54 -5.43
N ASP A 57 7.07 -4.20 -6.22
CA ASP A 57 6.42 -5.46 -5.83
C ASP A 57 7.44 -6.53 -5.41
N ASN A 58 8.56 -6.63 -6.14
CA ASN A 58 9.61 -7.61 -5.90
C ASN A 58 10.72 -7.10 -4.96
N LYS A 59 10.56 -5.89 -4.41
CA LYS A 59 11.54 -5.32 -3.49
C LYS A 59 11.49 -6.08 -2.17
N THR A 60 12.63 -6.62 -1.76
CA THR A 60 12.73 -7.41 -0.53
C THR A 60 12.99 -6.52 0.69
N LEU A 61 12.63 -7.02 1.88
CA LEU A 61 12.98 -6.37 3.14
C LEU A 61 14.50 -6.19 3.31
N ALA A 62 15.31 -7.12 2.80
CA ALA A 62 16.77 -6.96 2.76
C ALA A 62 17.20 -5.78 1.88
N GLN A 63 16.63 -5.63 0.68
CA GLN A 63 16.92 -4.49 -0.20
C GLN A 63 16.44 -3.17 0.41
N ALA A 64 15.34 -3.21 1.19
CA ALA A 64 14.85 -2.08 1.96
C ALA A 64 15.69 -1.76 3.20
N ARG A 65 16.72 -2.57 3.52
CA ARG A 65 17.57 -2.47 4.73
C ARG A 65 16.79 -2.60 6.04
N PHE A 66 15.77 -3.45 6.06
CA PHE A 66 15.10 -3.84 7.30
C PHE A 66 16.05 -4.57 8.23
N THR A 67 15.97 -4.26 9.52
CA THR A 67 16.70 -4.91 10.60
C THR A 67 15.73 -5.38 11.67
N ILE A 68 16.06 -6.48 12.35
CA ILE A 68 15.23 -6.97 13.46
C ILE A 68 15.19 -5.88 14.53
N GLY A 69 13.98 -5.50 14.95
CA GLY A 69 13.73 -4.37 15.85
C GLY A 69 13.15 -3.15 15.14
N ASP A 70 13.19 -3.09 13.80
CA ASP A 70 12.41 -2.13 13.02
C ASP A 70 10.93 -2.53 13.02
N TYR A 71 10.06 -1.53 13.03
CA TYR A 71 8.64 -1.70 12.71
C TYR A 71 8.39 -1.41 11.23
N LEU A 72 7.30 -1.97 10.71
CA LEU A 72 6.79 -1.72 9.37
C LEU A 72 5.44 -1.03 9.48
N ASP A 73 5.36 0.19 8.94
CA ASP A 73 4.12 0.94 8.80
C ASP A 73 3.60 0.78 7.36
N ILE A 74 2.29 0.58 7.22
CA ILE A 74 1.62 0.38 5.93
C ILE A 74 0.39 1.28 5.87
N SER A 75 0.46 2.33 5.07
CA SER A 75 -0.69 3.18 4.77
C SER A 75 -1.51 2.54 3.65
N ILE A 76 -2.79 2.28 3.91
CA ILE A 76 -3.70 1.63 2.95
C ILE A 76 -4.70 2.66 2.42
N THR A 77 -4.62 2.95 1.12
CA THR A 77 -5.48 3.93 0.45
C THR A 77 -6.42 3.20 -0.53
N PRO A 78 -7.72 3.08 -0.24
CA PRO A 78 -8.69 2.44 -1.14
C PRO A 78 -8.74 3.14 -2.50
N PRO A 79 -9.15 2.44 -3.58
CA PRO A 79 -9.38 3.07 -4.88
C PRO A 79 -10.46 4.13 -4.72
N ASN A 80 -10.17 5.35 -5.19
CA ASN A 80 -11.05 6.49 -5.06
C ASN A 80 -12.46 6.17 -5.62
N ARG A 81 -13.47 5.96 -4.74
CA ARG A 81 -14.87 5.81 -5.15
C ARG A 81 -15.48 7.14 -5.65
N MET A 82 -14.78 8.27 -5.51
CA MET A 82 -15.34 9.61 -5.69
C MET A 82 -15.23 10.20 -7.10
N MET A 83 -14.84 9.41 -8.11
CA MET A 83 -15.00 9.79 -9.52
C MET A 83 -15.68 8.68 -10.31
N GLN A 84 -16.90 8.30 -9.91
CA GLN A 84 -17.85 7.94 -10.95
C GLN A 84 -18.26 9.27 -11.59
N PRO A 85 -17.91 9.57 -12.87
CA PRO A 85 -18.70 10.56 -13.58
C PRO A 85 -20.13 10.04 -13.49
N ALA A 86 -21.02 10.84 -12.93
CA ALA A 86 -22.44 10.57 -12.99
C ALA A 86 -22.77 10.45 -14.48
N ILE A 87 -22.76 9.23 -15.01
CA ILE A 87 -23.41 8.90 -16.26
C ILE A 87 -24.85 9.22 -15.95
N ARG A 88 -25.26 10.43 -16.37
CA ARG A 88 -26.64 10.88 -16.38
C ARG A 88 -27.40 9.88 -17.25
N ARG A 89 -27.87 8.80 -16.61
CA ARG A 89 -28.99 8.00 -17.09
C ARG A 89 -30.13 8.98 -17.27
N GLY A 90 -30.55 9.15 -18.51
CA GLY A 90 -31.69 10.00 -18.81
C GLY A 90 -31.72 10.41 -20.27
N GLY A 91 -31.94 9.45 -21.15
CA GLY A 91 -32.51 9.77 -22.44
C GLY A 91 -33.85 10.48 -22.25
N LEU A 92 -33.99 11.63 -22.88
CA LEU A 92 -35.27 12.13 -23.35
C LEU A 92 -34.98 12.83 -24.68
N ARG A 93 -35.30 12.10 -25.75
CA ARG A 93 -35.72 12.74 -26.99
C ARG A 93 -36.96 13.56 -26.66
N GLN A 94 -36.95 14.84 -26.95
CA GLN A 94 -38.15 15.53 -27.37
C GLN A 94 -37.81 16.42 -28.57
N TYR A 95 -38.80 16.45 -29.45
CA TYR A 95 -38.89 17.01 -30.79
C TYR A 95 -38.50 18.48 -30.87
#